data_AF-A0A7R9FEK1-F1
#
_entry.id   AF-A0A7R9FEK1-F1
#
_cell.length_a   1.000
_cell.length_b   1.000
_cell.length_c   1.000
_cell.angle_alpha   90.00
_cell.angle_beta   90.00
_cell.angle_gamma   90.00
#
_symmetry.space_group_name_H-M   'P 1'
#
loop_
_entity.id
_entity.type
_entity.pdbx_description
1 polymer ?
#
loop_
_entity_poly.entity_id
_entity_poly.type
_entity_poly.pdbx_seq_one_letter_code
_entity_poly.pdbx_strand_id
1 'polypeptide(L)'
;MNALCQKLFQAVSKTFLTTTFQTQQMFGMASLAQMHRSGPHFKTRPPRQPLGGKPFAKGVVLKTLIKKPKKPNSANRKCVLVRLSTGKEMVAYVPGIGHNLQEHNIVLCRVGRSQDLPG
;
A
#
# COMPACT_ATOMS: atom_id res chain seq x y z
N MET A 1 24.81 -32.01 -57.72
CA MET A 1 24.10 -32.31 -56.46
C MET A 1 24.88 -31.97 -55.18
N ASN A 2 26.12 -31.45 -55.21
CA ASN A 2 26.96 -31.42 -54.00
C ASN A 2 27.45 -30.04 -53.50
N ALA A 3 26.90 -28.92 -53.99
CA ALA A 3 27.33 -27.57 -53.54
C ALA A 3 26.29 -26.82 -52.69
N LEU A 4 25.00 -27.18 -52.80
CA LEU A 4 23.92 -26.57 -52.02
C LEU A 4 23.78 -27.23 -50.63
N CYS A 5 24.15 -28.50 -50.51
CA CYS A 5 24.15 -29.27 -49.26
C CYS A 5 25.31 -28.90 -48.32
N GLN A 6 26.48 -28.49 -48.85
CA GLN A 6 27.61 -28.07 -48.01
C GLN A 6 27.43 -26.66 -47.39
N LYS A 7 26.63 -25.78 -48.02
CA LYS A 7 26.35 -24.44 -47.47
C LYS A 7 25.33 -24.43 -46.34
N LEU A 8 24.46 -25.45 -46.26
CA LEU A 8 23.50 -25.58 -45.16
C LEU A 8 24.14 -26.15 -43.87
N PHE A 9 25.25 -26.89 -43.97
CA PHE A 9 25.91 -27.48 -42.79
C PHE A 9 26.76 -26.46 -41.99
N GLN A 10 27.34 -25.45 -42.64
CA GLN A 10 28.16 -24.43 -41.96
C GLN A 10 27.35 -23.34 -41.24
N ALA A 11 26.08 -23.13 -41.64
CA ALA A 11 25.20 -22.16 -40.98
C ALA A 11 24.63 -22.66 -39.64
N VAL A 12 24.57 -23.98 -39.43
CA VAL A 12 24.03 -24.58 -38.20
C VAL A 12 25.08 -24.64 -37.08
N SER A 13 26.37 -24.74 -37.40
CA SER A 13 27.44 -24.80 -36.38
C SER A 13 27.86 -23.44 -35.79
N LYS A 14 27.51 -22.31 -36.41
CA LYS A 14 27.93 -20.97 -35.91
C LYS A 14 26.90 -20.27 -35.04
N THR A 15 25.69 -20.80 -34.91
CA THR A 15 24.66 -20.26 -34.00
C THR A 15 24.61 -20.96 -32.64
N PHE A 16 25.44 -21.99 -32.42
CA PHE A 16 25.39 -22.83 -31.22
C PHE A 16 26.42 -22.48 -30.12
N LEU A 17 27.27 -21.46 -30.31
CA LEU A 17 28.39 -21.16 -29.37
C LEU A 17 28.40 -19.76 -28.75
N THR A 18 27.34 -18.95 -28.89
CA THR A 18 27.29 -17.60 -28.30
C THR A 18 26.11 -17.33 -27.38
N THR A 19 25.40 -18.36 -26.90
CA THR A 19 24.29 -18.21 -25.96
C THR A 19 24.55 -18.95 -24.64
N THR A 20 25.73 -18.76 -24.05
CA THR A 20 26.05 -19.31 -22.71
C THR A 20 26.54 -18.28 -21.68
N PHE A 21 26.46 -16.96 -21.94
CA PHE A 21 27.06 -15.97 -21.04
C PHE A 21 26.18 -14.87 -20.45
N GLN A 22 24.84 -14.93 -20.52
CA GLN A 22 24.01 -13.83 -19.98
C GLN A 22 22.74 -14.21 -19.21
N THR A 23 22.61 -15.42 -18.68
CA THR A 23 21.49 -15.77 -17.77
C THR A 23 21.98 -16.41 -16.48
N GLN A 24 22.89 -15.72 -15.80
CA GLN A 24 23.08 -15.84 -14.35
C GLN A 24 23.30 -14.43 -13.81
N GLN A 25 22.29 -13.54 -13.92
CA GLN A 25 22.15 -12.51 -12.89
C GLN A 25 21.73 -13.24 -11.62
N MET A 26 22.72 -13.85 -10.98
CA MET A 26 22.63 -14.29 -9.61
C MET A 26 22.11 -13.10 -8.80
N PHE A 27 21.28 -13.35 -7.80
CA PHE A 27 21.00 -12.42 -6.71
C PHE A 27 22.29 -12.15 -5.90
N GLY A 28 23.31 -11.62 -6.57
CA GLY A 28 24.62 -11.31 -6.03
C GLY A 28 24.48 -10.14 -5.07
N MET A 29 24.96 -10.34 -3.85
CA MET A 29 25.11 -9.24 -2.90
C MET A 29 25.91 -8.10 -3.53
N ALA A 30 25.50 -6.86 -3.24
CA ALA A 30 26.22 -5.66 -3.66
C ALA A 30 27.68 -5.71 -3.20
N SER A 31 28.60 -5.14 -3.98
CA SER A 31 30.03 -5.12 -3.61
C SER A 31 30.26 -4.29 -2.33
N LEU A 32 31.31 -4.62 -1.56
CA LEU A 32 31.65 -3.85 -0.35
C LEU A 32 31.87 -2.36 -0.64
N ALA A 33 32.48 -2.01 -1.77
CA ALA A 33 32.66 -0.62 -2.19
C ALA A 33 31.31 0.07 -2.51
N GLN A 34 30.36 -0.67 -3.09
CA GLN A 34 29.00 -0.18 -3.33
C GLN A 34 28.25 0.05 -2.01
N MET A 35 28.37 -0.87 -1.04
CA MET A 35 27.78 -0.72 0.29
C MET A 35 28.37 0.46 1.07
N HIS A 36 29.70 0.65 1.01
CA HIS A 36 30.37 1.78 1.64
C HIS A 36 29.91 3.13 1.05
N ARG A 37 29.64 3.18 -0.27
CA ARG A 37 29.13 4.37 -0.95
C ARG A 37 27.65 4.65 -0.67
N SER A 38 26.82 3.61 -0.62
CA SER A 38 25.37 3.75 -0.43
C SER A 38 24.97 4.06 1.02
N GLY A 39 25.82 3.69 1.99
CA GLY A 39 25.54 3.85 3.41
C GLY A 39 24.43 2.94 3.92
N PRO A 40 24.06 3.06 5.22
CA PRO A 40 23.00 2.27 5.83
C PRO A 40 21.65 2.49 5.17
N HIS A 41 20.94 1.41 4.84
CA HIS A 41 19.60 1.52 4.28
C HIS A 41 18.56 1.87 5.36
N PHE A 42 17.97 3.06 5.27
CA PHE A 42 16.89 3.50 6.14
C PHE A 42 15.52 3.14 5.57
N LYS A 43 14.76 2.31 6.30
CA LYS A 43 13.38 1.95 5.92
C LYS A 43 12.41 3.07 6.29
N THR A 44 11.92 3.81 5.30
CA THR A 44 10.86 4.82 5.52
C THR A 44 9.48 4.15 5.62
N ARG A 45 8.73 4.41 6.69
CA ARG A 45 7.34 3.98 6.83
C ARG A 45 6.40 5.09 6.33
N PRO A 46 5.33 4.78 5.58
CA PRO A 46 4.36 5.79 5.18
C PRO A 46 3.68 6.40 6.42
N PRO A 47 3.48 7.74 6.45
CA PRO A 47 2.85 8.40 7.58
C PRO A 47 1.37 8.03 7.66
N ARG A 48 0.91 7.61 8.85
CA ARG A 48 -0.49 7.26 9.11
C ARG A 48 -1.31 8.50 9.45
N GLN A 49 -1.46 9.40 8.48
CA GLN A 49 -2.10 10.71 8.67
C GLN A 49 -3.41 10.81 7.86
N PRO A 50 -4.57 10.47 8.47
CA PRO A 50 -5.86 10.54 7.79
C PRO A 50 -6.22 11.96 7.31
N LEU A 51 -5.78 12.98 8.05
CA LEU A 51 -6.10 14.39 7.81
C LEU A 51 -4.97 15.19 7.13
N GLY A 52 -3.92 14.51 6.62
CA GLY A 52 -2.80 15.18 5.92
C GLY A 52 -2.04 16.17 6.80
N GLY A 53 -1.71 15.80 8.04
CA GLY A 53 -0.95 16.63 8.98
C GLY A 53 -1.78 17.60 9.82
N LYS A 54 -3.08 17.74 9.56
CA LYS A 54 -3.98 18.58 10.38
C LYS A 54 -4.43 17.84 11.65
N PRO A 55 -4.50 18.51 12.83
CA PRO A 55 -4.96 17.88 14.06
C PRO A 55 -6.46 17.59 14.05
N PHE A 56 -7.24 18.50 13.44
CA PHE A 56 -8.69 18.39 13.31
C PHE A 56 -9.14 18.74 11.88
N ALA A 57 -10.29 18.22 11.48
CA ALA A 57 -10.95 18.57 10.23
C ALA A 57 -12.47 18.63 10.43
N LYS A 58 -13.09 19.65 9.83
CA LYS A 58 -14.54 19.73 9.70
C LYS A 58 -15.02 18.70 8.67
N GLY A 59 -16.12 18.03 8.98
CA GLY A 59 -16.79 17.11 8.07
C GLY A 59 -18.31 17.12 8.21
N VAL A 60 -18.97 16.57 7.19
CA VAL A 60 -20.42 16.38 7.15
C VAL A 60 -20.70 14.88 7.20
N VAL A 61 -21.65 14.47 8.04
CA VAL A 61 -22.08 13.09 8.15
C VAL A 61 -22.87 12.69 6.90
N LEU A 62 -22.44 11.61 6.24
CA LEU A 62 -23.19 10.99 5.15
C LEU A 62 -24.16 9.93 5.68
N LYS A 63 -23.70 9.02 6.54
CA LYS A 63 -24.55 8.00 7.16
C LYS A 63 -23.99 7.48 8.48
N THR A 64 -24.88 7.10 9.39
CA THR A 64 -24.52 6.40 10.63
C THR A 64 -24.37 4.90 10.38
N LEU A 65 -23.32 4.27 10.91
CA LEU A 65 -23.03 2.85 10.69
C LEU A 65 -22.54 2.15 11.95
N ILE A 66 -22.83 0.85 12.04
CA ILE A 66 -22.37 0.01 13.15
C ILE A 66 -21.36 -0.98 12.59
N LYS A 67 -20.12 -0.94 13.10
CA LYS A 67 -19.07 -1.89 12.72
C LYS A 67 -18.79 -2.88 13.86
N LYS A 68 -18.56 -4.13 13.49
CA LYS A 68 -18.07 -5.17 14.40
C LYS A 68 -16.55 -5.06 14.53
N PRO A 69 -15.99 -5.22 15.75
CA PRO A 69 -14.54 -5.23 15.96
C PRO A 69 -13.89 -6.50 15.41
N LYS A 70 -12.56 -6.48 15.29
CA LYS A 70 -11.77 -7.68 15.05
C LYS A 70 -11.89 -8.65 16.25
N LYS A 71 -11.86 -9.96 15.98
CA LYS A 71 -11.65 -11.00 17.00
C LYS A 71 -10.35 -10.66 17.76
N PRO A 72 -10.25 -10.76 19.10
CA PRO A 72 -11.07 -11.50 20.08
C PRO A 72 -12.33 -10.79 20.60
N ASN A 73 -12.50 -9.51 20.29
CA ASN A 73 -13.56 -8.69 20.87
C ASN A 73 -14.89 -8.92 20.13
N SER A 74 -16.01 -8.78 20.85
CA SER A 74 -17.36 -8.83 20.30
C SER A 74 -18.19 -7.67 20.85
N ALA A 75 -18.52 -6.70 19.97
CA ALA A 75 -19.33 -5.54 20.35
C ALA A 75 -19.92 -4.85 19.10
N ASN A 76 -20.86 -3.94 19.32
CA ASN A 76 -21.36 -3.04 18.28
C ASN A 76 -20.70 -1.66 18.46
N ARG A 77 -19.73 -1.31 17.62
CA ARG A 77 -19.08 0.01 17.69
C ARG A 77 -19.85 1.00 16.83
N LYS A 78 -20.26 2.12 17.44
CA LYS A 78 -20.96 3.21 16.77
C LYS A 78 -19.94 4.02 15.95
N CYS A 79 -20.18 4.09 14.64
CA CYS A 79 -19.32 4.75 13.69
C CYS A 79 -20.17 5.59 12.75
N VAL A 80 -19.52 6.48 12.00
CA VAL A 80 -20.19 7.38 11.07
C VAL A 80 -19.32 7.53 9.83
N LEU A 81 -19.94 7.54 8.66
CA LEU A 81 -19.26 7.87 7.41
C LEU A 81 -19.34 9.37 7.23
N VAL A 82 -18.18 10.02 7.14
CA VAL A 82 -18.03 11.47 7.13
C VAL A 82 -17.31 11.89 5.86
N ARG A 83 -17.84 12.90 5.18
CA ARG A 83 -17.15 13.62 4.11
C ARG A 83 -16.42 14.81 4.70
N LEU A 84 -15.10 14.79 4.64
CA LEU A 84 -14.28 15.89 5.13
C LEU A 84 -14.34 17.09 4.20
N SER A 85 -14.01 18.27 4.72
CA SER A 85 -13.79 19.50 3.93
C SER A 85 -12.76 19.34 2.81
N THR A 86 -11.83 18.37 2.94
CA THR A 86 -10.86 18.00 1.91
C THR A 86 -11.45 17.17 0.76
N GLY A 87 -12.75 16.83 0.82
CA GLY A 87 -13.44 15.99 -0.15
C GLY A 87 -13.26 14.47 0.07
N LYS A 88 -12.39 14.07 1.01
CA LYS A 88 -12.17 12.65 1.33
C LYS A 88 -13.31 12.11 2.19
N GLU A 89 -13.75 10.90 1.86
CA GLU A 89 -14.70 10.15 2.67
C GLU A 89 -13.96 9.23 3.65
N MET A 90 -14.38 9.25 4.90
CA MET A 90 -13.73 8.52 5.99
C MET A 90 -14.75 7.97 6.97
N VAL A 91 -14.42 6.84 7.60
CA VAL A 91 -15.20 6.33 8.72
C VAL A 91 -14.64 6.86 10.03
N ALA A 92 -15.43 7.63 10.76
CA ALA A 92 -15.12 8.14 12.08
C ALA A 92 -15.77 7.29 13.18
N TYR A 93 -15.06 7.11 14.29
CA TYR A 93 -15.59 6.48 15.51
C TYR A 93 -16.23 7.55 16.40
N VAL A 94 -17.40 7.24 16.97
CA VAL A 94 -18.08 8.13 17.91
C VAL A 94 -17.74 7.69 19.33
N PRO A 95 -17.02 8.51 20.13
CA PRO A 95 -16.70 8.18 21.51
C PRO A 95 -17.93 8.32 22.41
N GLY A 96 -17.93 7.62 23.55
CA GLY A 96 -18.99 7.69 24.55
C GLY A 96 -20.13 6.69 24.35
N ILE A 97 -21.20 6.88 25.12
CA ILE A 97 -22.40 6.03 25.11
C ILE A 97 -23.56 6.86 24.56
N GLY A 98 -24.16 6.40 23.47
CA GLY A 98 -25.25 7.10 22.78
C GLY A 98 -24.76 8.26 21.90
N HIS A 99 -25.47 8.49 20.78
CA HIS A 99 -25.28 9.67 19.94
C HIS A 99 -26.58 10.03 19.22
N ASN A 100 -26.82 11.32 18.99
CA ASN A 100 -27.95 11.84 18.20
C ASN A 100 -27.47 12.36 16.83
N LEU A 101 -26.45 11.74 16.25
CA LEU A 101 -25.95 12.15 14.93
C LEU A 101 -26.90 11.62 13.86
N GLN A 102 -27.28 12.52 12.96
CA GLN A 102 -28.09 12.23 11.80
C GLN A 102 -27.29 12.56 10.53
N GLU A 103 -27.85 12.21 9.38
CA GLU A 103 -27.31 12.61 8.08
C GLU A 103 -27.25 14.14 7.98
N HIS A 104 -26.23 14.66 7.28
CA HIS A 104 -25.96 16.09 7.10
C HIS A 104 -25.53 16.89 8.34
N ASN A 105 -25.46 16.27 9.52
CA ASN A 105 -24.90 16.94 10.68
C ASN A 105 -23.42 17.30 10.45
N ILE A 106 -23.05 18.49 10.90
CA ILE A 106 -21.67 18.98 10.84
C ILE A 106 -20.93 18.50 12.09
N VAL A 107 -19.77 17.88 11.89
CA VAL A 107 -18.94 17.31 12.97
C VAL A 107 -17.49 17.75 12.85
N LEU A 108 -16.80 17.78 14.00
CA LEU A 108 -15.36 17.98 14.08
C LEU A 108 -14.67 16.62 14.28
N CYS A 109 -13.87 16.20 13.31
CA CYS A 109 -13.10 14.96 13.39
C CYS A 109 -11.69 15.25 13.89
N ARG A 110 -11.22 14.46 14.87
CA ARG A 110 -9.83 14.46 15.34
C ARG A 110 -9.03 13.35 14.69
N VAL A 111 -7.73 13.53 14.56
CA VAL A 111 -6.83 12.40 14.22
C VAL A 111 -6.89 11.36 15.33
N GLY A 112 -7.17 10.11 14.95
CA GLY A 112 -7.17 8.98 15.87
C GLY A 112 -7.46 7.70 15.13
N ARG A 113 -7.00 6.58 15.69
CA ARG A 113 -7.29 5.24 15.20
C ARG A 113 -7.93 4.43 16.32
N SER A 114 -9.03 3.76 16.01
CA SER A 114 -9.61 2.76 16.91
C SER A 114 -8.78 1.47 16.83
N GLN A 115 -8.36 0.93 17.96
CA GLN A 115 -7.56 -0.31 17.99
C GLN A 115 -8.36 -1.54 17.53
N ASP A 116 -9.68 -1.50 17.73
CA ASP A 116 -10.61 -2.60 17.51
C ASP A 116 -11.11 -2.70 16.06
N LEU A 117 -11.36 -1.56 15.44
CA LEU A 117 -11.97 -1.49 14.11
C LEU A 117 -10.88 -1.47 13.04
N PRO A 118 -10.99 -2.32 12.00
CA PRO A 118 -10.16 -2.20 10.82
C PRO A 118 -10.62 -0.98 10.00
N GLY A 119 -9.67 -0.11 9.66
CA GLY A 119 -9.89 1.17 8.99
C GLY A 119 -8.89 2.22 9.45
#